data_AF-A0A7X1TSG3-F1
#
_entry.id   AF-A0A7X1TSG3-F1
#
_cell.length_a   1.000
_cell.length_b   1.000
_cell.length_c   1.000
_cell.angle_alpha   90.00
_cell.angle_beta   90.00
_cell.angle_gamma   90.00
#
_symmetry.space_group_name_H-M   'P 1'
#
loop_
_entity.id
_entity.type
_entity.pdbx_description
1 polymer ?
#
loop_
_entity_poly.entity_id
_entity_poly.type
_entity_poly.pdbx_seq_one_letter_code
_entity_poly.pdbx_strand_id
1 'polypeptide(L)'
;MTFAAYVTPLYALCLALIAGYWLWRVGREARLRHEPRVAWWAVLGWLVLLLAPLLEVPALFGLGAAALLLAEFWPGAFRPTRTRPGGAWPLVGVLLGLALLALLAAQGDGRVRDLAVPLAAALGLLLAGAGGLIARTLFRPLPPARRLPGLEVRFGPTQLPEWPDLSLALTGRGARLTNVSDGPLWLAGWSPSGTNAWLRVRDEGGAPLNVLPSGGHAVLPLRGWERGVRVWYVRELGPGPSQLFRADWTPPGGGERVLN
;
A
#
# COMPACT_ATOMS: atom_id res chain seq x y z
N MET A 1 -26.83 -12.18 43.67
CA MET A 1 -26.95 -10.78 43.21
C MET A 1 -26.73 -10.77 41.70
N THR A 2 -27.64 -10.18 40.93
CA THR A 2 -27.62 -10.23 39.46
C THR A 2 -26.74 -9.14 38.88
N PHE A 3 -26.21 -9.33 37.66
CA PHE A 3 -25.41 -8.33 36.93
C PHE A 3 -26.12 -6.96 36.81
N ALA A 4 -27.45 -6.98 36.66
CA ALA A 4 -28.31 -5.78 36.60
C ALA A 4 -28.32 -4.95 37.90
N ALA A 5 -27.91 -5.54 39.04
CA ALA A 5 -27.78 -4.81 40.30
C ALA A 5 -26.51 -3.93 40.35
N TYR A 6 -25.49 -4.26 39.54
CA TYR A 6 -24.21 -3.53 39.48
C TYR A 6 -24.13 -2.59 38.27
N VAL A 7 -24.71 -3.01 37.15
CA VAL A 7 -24.68 -2.25 35.89
C VAL A 7 -26.10 -1.85 35.52
N THR A 8 -26.38 -0.55 35.59
CA THR A 8 -27.68 -0.03 35.16
C THR A 8 -27.83 -0.15 33.63
N PRO A 9 -29.05 -0.33 33.09
CA PRO A 9 -29.27 -0.38 31.64
C PRO A 9 -28.74 0.86 30.92
N LEU A 10 -28.87 2.04 31.54
CA LEU A 10 -28.33 3.29 31.01
C LEU A 10 -26.81 3.26 30.92
N TYR A 11 -26.13 2.75 31.96
CA TYR A 11 -24.67 2.63 31.95
C TYR A 11 -24.17 1.66 30.86
N ALA A 12 -24.84 0.51 30.73
CA ALA A 12 -24.55 -0.44 29.66
C ALA A 12 -24.74 0.18 28.27
N LEU A 13 -25.80 0.96 28.07
CA LEU A 13 -26.05 1.69 26.83
C LEU A 13 -24.94 2.71 26.54
N CYS A 14 -24.51 3.48 27.54
CA CYS A 14 -23.38 4.41 27.38
C CYS A 14 -22.10 3.69 26.95
N LEU A 15 -21.76 2.57 27.59
CA LEU A 15 -20.60 1.76 27.20
C LEU A 15 -20.73 1.24 25.77
N ALA A 16 -21.91 0.75 25.37
CA ALA A 16 -22.16 0.28 24.02
C ALA A 16 -22.00 1.41 22.98
N LEU A 17 -22.50 2.61 23.28
CA LEU A 17 -22.35 3.78 22.42
C LEU A 17 -20.88 4.21 22.29
N ILE A 18 -20.10 4.19 23.37
CA ILE A 18 -18.66 4.49 23.34
C ILE A 18 -17.92 3.47 22.45
N ALA A 19 -18.18 2.18 22.64
CA ALA A 19 -17.60 1.12 21.82
C ALA A 19 -17.98 1.29 20.33
N GLY A 20 -19.27 1.52 20.05
CA GLY A 20 -19.78 1.75 18.70
C GLY A 20 -19.17 2.98 18.03
N TYR A 21 -19.06 4.08 18.76
CA TYR A 21 -18.38 5.30 18.31
C TYR A 21 -16.92 5.02 17.95
N TRP A 22 -16.19 4.33 18.83
CA TRP A 22 -14.79 4.01 18.60
C TRP A 22 -14.60 3.10 17.36
N LEU A 23 -15.43 2.06 17.21
CA LEU A 23 -15.40 1.18 16.02
C LEU A 23 -15.71 1.95 14.73
N TRP A 24 -16.70 2.85 14.76
CA TRP A 24 -17.01 3.73 13.63
C TRP A 24 -15.82 4.64 13.29
N ARG A 25 -15.18 5.24 14.30
CA ARG A 25 -14.00 6.10 14.12
C ARG A 25 -12.85 5.32 13.50
N VAL A 26 -12.53 4.14 14.02
CA VAL A 26 -11.50 3.24 13.44
C VAL A 26 -11.80 2.93 11.97
N GLY A 27 -13.05 2.63 11.64
CA GLY A 27 -13.45 2.37 10.26
C GLY A 27 -13.33 3.58 9.34
N ARG A 28 -13.70 4.77 9.82
CA ARG A 28 -13.55 6.04 9.09
C ARG A 28 -12.08 6.33 8.80
N GLU A 29 -11.22 6.23 9.82
CA GLU A 29 -9.79 6.50 9.71
C GLU A 29 -9.06 5.46 8.84
N ALA A 30 -9.47 4.19 8.89
CA ALA A 30 -8.94 3.15 8.02
C ALA A 30 -9.18 3.43 6.53
N ARG A 31 -10.35 3.97 6.17
CA ARG A 31 -10.65 4.42 4.80
C ARG A 31 -9.74 5.56 4.36
N LEU A 32 -9.31 6.40 5.31
CA LEU A 32 -8.35 7.48 5.11
C LEU A 32 -6.89 7.01 5.18
N ARG A 33 -6.65 5.69 5.32
CA ARG A 33 -5.32 5.06 5.44
C ARG A 33 -4.56 5.47 6.70
N HIS A 34 -5.27 5.65 7.79
CA HIS A 34 -4.67 5.80 9.10
C HIS A 34 -4.85 4.53 9.93
N GLU A 35 -3.84 4.21 10.73
CA GLU A 35 -3.90 3.10 11.68
C GLU A 35 -4.07 3.62 13.11
N PRO A 36 -4.87 2.94 13.95
CA PRO A 36 -4.98 3.27 15.35
C PRO A 36 -3.65 2.99 16.06
N ARG A 37 -3.13 4.01 16.76
CA ARG A 37 -1.93 3.94 17.61
C ARG A 37 -2.34 4.20 19.05
N VAL A 38 -2.29 5.45 19.50
CA VAL A 38 -2.74 5.81 20.86
C VAL A 38 -4.26 5.61 20.98
N ALA A 39 -5.00 5.58 19.88
CA ALA A 39 -6.42 5.23 19.87
C ALA A 39 -6.75 3.84 20.47
N TRP A 40 -5.77 2.92 20.56
CA TRP A 40 -5.96 1.62 21.24
C TRP A 40 -6.19 1.74 22.75
N TRP A 41 -5.78 2.85 23.36
CA TRP A 41 -6.10 3.15 24.76
C TRP A 41 -7.60 3.26 25.02
N ALA A 42 -8.42 3.44 23.98
CA ALA A 42 -9.87 3.44 24.14
C ALA A 42 -10.40 2.08 24.60
N VAL A 43 -9.78 0.97 24.17
CA VAL A 43 -10.14 -0.37 24.62
C VAL A 43 -9.86 -0.51 26.12
N LEU A 44 -8.68 -0.05 26.56
CA LEU A 44 -8.34 -0.05 27.98
C LEU A 44 -9.29 0.85 28.78
N GLY A 45 -9.55 2.07 28.31
CA GLY A 45 -10.47 3.00 28.96
C GLY A 45 -11.87 2.40 29.10
N TRP A 46 -12.38 1.78 28.04
CA TRP A 46 -13.66 1.09 28.04
C TRP A 46 -13.71 -0.08 29.02
N LEU A 47 -12.65 -0.90 29.09
CA LEU A 47 -12.55 -2.02 30.04
C LEU A 47 -12.54 -1.55 31.49
N VAL A 48 -11.78 -0.50 31.76
CA VAL A 48 -11.67 0.08 33.10
C VAL A 48 -13.02 0.68 33.53
N LEU A 49 -13.74 1.34 32.63
CA LEU A 49 -15.11 1.79 32.90
C LEU A 49 -16.05 0.62 33.19
N LEU A 50 -16.02 -0.45 32.38
CA LEU A 50 -16.83 -1.65 32.64
C LEU A 50 -16.54 -2.28 34.01
N LEU A 51 -15.27 -2.32 34.43
CA LEU A 51 -14.85 -2.90 35.70
C LEU A 51 -15.18 -2.02 36.91
N ALA A 52 -15.28 -0.70 36.74
CA ALA A 52 -15.52 0.24 37.84
C ALA A 52 -16.76 -0.11 38.70
N PRO A 53 -17.97 -0.33 38.14
CA PRO A 53 -19.13 -0.73 38.93
C PRO A 53 -19.07 -2.20 39.37
N LEU A 54 -18.42 -3.09 38.61
CA LEU A 54 -18.37 -4.52 38.93
C LEU A 54 -17.44 -4.85 40.10
N LEU A 55 -16.38 -4.07 40.26
CA LEU A 55 -15.41 -4.19 41.35
C LEU A 55 -15.69 -3.21 42.51
N GLU A 56 -16.69 -2.34 42.36
CA GLU A 56 -17.03 -1.28 43.31
C GLU A 56 -15.83 -0.35 43.61
N VAL A 57 -15.03 -0.02 42.59
CA VAL A 57 -13.86 0.87 42.72
C VAL A 57 -14.09 2.16 41.92
N PRO A 58 -14.57 3.24 42.54
CA PRO A 58 -14.91 4.49 41.84
C PRO A 58 -13.73 5.13 41.11
N ALA A 59 -12.50 4.96 41.63
CA ALA A 59 -11.29 5.49 41.00
C ALA A 59 -11.04 4.93 39.58
N LEU A 60 -11.52 3.72 39.29
CA LEU A 60 -11.45 3.15 37.94
C LEU A 60 -12.27 3.98 36.97
N PHE A 61 -13.40 4.57 37.37
CA PHE A 61 -14.17 5.42 36.48
C PHE A 61 -13.33 6.60 35.93
N GLY A 62 -12.61 7.29 36.81
CA GLY A 62 -11.74 8.41 36.43
C GLY A 62 -10.59 7.98 35.51
N LEU A 63 -9.96 6.84 35.81
CA LEU A 63 -8.89 6.27 34.96
C LEU A 63 -9.41 5.85 33.58
N GLY A 64 -10.59 5.23 33.53
CA GLY A 64 -11.24 4.82 32.30
C GLY A 64 -11.58 6.03 31.42
N ALA A 65 -12.18 7.06 32.01
CA ALA A 65 -12.47 8.32 31.32
C ALA A 65 -11.19 9.01 30.82
N ALA A 66 -10.14 9.08 31.64
CA ALA A 66 -8.86 9.67 31.24
C ALA A 66 -8.22 8.92 30.06
N ALA A 67 -8.25 7.59 30.06
CA ALA A 67 -7.75 6.77 28.95
C ALA A 67 -8.57 6.96 27.65
N LEU A 68 -9.90 7.11 27.76
CA LEU A 68 -10.74 7.46 26.61
C LEU A 68 -10.39 8.85 26.05
N LEU A 69 -10.21 9.84 26.92
CA LEU A 69 -9.81 11.21 26.52
C LEU A 69 -8.42 11.21 25.86
N LEU A 70 -7.49 10.42 26.39
CA LEU A 70 -6.17 10.24 25.77
C LEU A 70 -6.31 9.62 24.37
N ALA A 71 -7.11 8.57 24.23
CA ALA A 71 -7.36 7.95 22.93
C ALA A 71 -8.07 8.88 21.94
N GLU A 72 -8.87 9.83 22.44
CA GLU A 72 -9.61 10.77 21.61
C GLU A 72 -8.74 11.93 21.12
N PHE A 73 -8.07 12.61 22.06
CA PHE A 73 -7.45 13.92 21.83
C PHE A 73 -5.93 13.88 21.67
N TRP A 74 -5.28 12.72 21.79
CA TRP A 74 -3.84 12.65 21.56
C TRP A 74 -3.48 12.92 20.09
N PRO A 75 -2.51 13.81 19.80
CA PRO A 75 -2.11 14.14 18.42
C PRO A 75 -1.67 12.93 17.58
N GLY A 76 -1.21 11.87 18.24
CA GLY A 76 -0.83 10.60 17.62
C GLY A 76 -1.84 9.47 17.79
N ALA A 77 -3.12 9.76 18.04
CA ALA A 77 -4.18 8.75 18.17
C ALA A 77 -4.24 7.84 16.94
N PHE A 78 -4.15 8.45 15.75
CA PHE A 78 -4.10 7.78 14.46
C PHE A 78 -2.87 8.24 13.67
N ARG A 79 -2.22 7.32 12.95
CA ARG A 79 -1.05 7.64 12.12
C ARG A 79 -1.23 7.18 10.68
N PRO A 80 -0.77 7.94 9.67
CA PRO A 80 -0.79 7.49 8.28
C PRO A 80 -0.01 6.19 8.11
N THR A 81 -0.60 5.21 7.40
CA THR A 81 0.06 3.95 7.07
C THR A 81 -0.08 3.65 5.58
N ARG A 82 0.97 3.08 4.99
CA ARG A 82 1.00 2.70 3.55
C ARG A 82 0.64 1.24 3.34
N THR A 83 0.69 0.44 4.40
CA THR A 83 0.51 -1.00 4.37
C THR A 83 -0.81 -1.39 5.03
N ARG A 84 -1.49 -2.37 4.45
CA ARG A 84 -2.71 -2.92 5.05
C ARG A 84 -2.37 -3.53 6.43
N PRO A 85 -3.12 -3.19 7.50
CA PRO A 85 -2.93 -3.80 8.82
C PRO A 85 -3.06 -5.33 8.79
N GLY A 86 -2.25 -6.03 9.60
CA GLY A 86 -2.30 -7.49 9.73
C GLY A 86 -3.65 -8.00 10.25
N GLY A 87 -4.07 -9.18 9.79
CA GLY A 87 -5.39 -9.75 10.16
C GLY A 87 -5.35 -10.87 11.20
N ALA A 88 -4.19 -11.49 11.43
CA ALA A 88 -4.08 -12.67 12.30
C ALA A 88 -4.41 -12.35 13.76
N TRP A 89 -3.76 -11.34 14.36
CA TRP A 89 -4.01 -10.96 15.75
C TRP A 89 -5.43 -10.48 16.03
N PRO A 90 -6.04 -9.62 15.19
CA PRO A 90 -7.45 -9.27 15.35
C PRO A 90 -8.39 -10.48 15.31
N LEU A 91 -8.15 -11.42 14.40
CA LEU A 91 -8.93 -12.65 14.30
C LEU A 91 -8.77 -13.52 15.56
N VAL A 92 -7.54 -13.72 16.03
CA VAL A 92 -7.25 -14.45 17.27
C VAL A 92 -7.97 -13.80 18.45
N GLY A 93 -7.95 -12.46 18.55
CA GLY A 93 -8.69 -11.72 19.59
C GLY A 93 -10.19 -11.98 19.55
N VAL A 94 -10.82 -11.93 18.37
CA VAL A 94 -12.25 -12.26 18.23
C VAL A 94 -12.53 -13.70 18.64
N LEU A 95 -11.75 -14.67 18.14
CA LEU A 95 -11.95 -16.09 18.43
C LEU A 95 -11.78 -16.40 19.92
N LEU A 96 -10.75 -15.86 20.56
CA LEU A 96 -10.54 -16.02 22.00
C LEU A 96 -11.63 -15.33 22.82
N GLY A 97 -12.06 -14.13 22.43
CA GLY A 97 -13.15 -13.42 23.09
C GLY A 97 -14.47 -14.19 23.02
N LEU A 98 -14.82 -14.73 21.85
CA LEU A 98 -16.00 -15.60 21.67
C LEU A 98 -15.88 -16.89 22.48
N ALA A 99 -14.72 -17.54 22.47
CA ALA A 99 -14.49 -18.77 23.23
C ALA A 99 -14.63 -18.53 24.74
N LEU A 100 -14.09 -17.41 25.25
CA LEU A 100 -14.25 -17.02 26.66
C LEU A 100 -15.71 -16.73 27.01
N LEU A 101 -16.46 -16.02 26.16
CA LEU A 101 -17.90 -15.82 26.39
C LEU A 101 -18.67 -17.15 26.42
N ALA A 102 -18.35 -18.09 25.53
CA ALA A 102 -18.97 -19.40 25.50
C ALA A 102 -18.67 -20.22 26.77
N LEU A 103 -17.41 -20.16 27.25
CA LEU A 103 -17.02 -20.80 28.51
C LEU A 103 -17.73 -20.19 29.72
N LEU A 104 -17.83 -18.86 29.78
CA LEU A 104 -18.55 -18.16 30.85
C LEU A 104 -20.04 -18.50 30.84
N ALA A 105 -20.65 -18.59 29.66
CA ALA A 105 -22.04 -19.01 29.52
C ALA A 105 -22.27 -20.47 29.95
N ALA A 106 -21.29 -21.35 29.72
CA ALA A 106 -21.35 -22.76 30.11
C ALA A 106 -21.14 -22.99 31.63
N GLN A 107 -20.46 -22.07 32.32
CA GLN A 107 -20.18 -22.18 33.76
C GLN A 107 -21.38 -21.87 34.67
N GLY A 108 -22.47 -21.29 34.15
CA GLY A 108 -23.70 -21.03 34.92
C GLY A 108 -23.57 -19.93 35.98
N ASP A 109 -24.34 -20.03 37.07
CA ASP A 109 -24.48 -19.01 38.13
C ASP A 109 -23.22 -18.85 39.02
N GLY A 110 -22.16 -18.30 38.44
CA GLY A 110 -21.03 -17.76 39.20
C GLY A 110 -21.39 -16.45 39.90
N ARG A 111 -20.72 -16.13 41.02
CA ARG A 111 -20.85 -14.80 41.63
C ARG A 111 -20.35 -13.76 40.63
N VAL A 112 -21.10 -12.67 40.44
CA VAL A 112 -20.78 -11.59 39.50
C VAL A 112 -19.32 -11.10 39.63
N ARG A 113 -18.81 -11.03 40.87
CA ARG A 113 -17.43 -10.60 41.16
C ARG A 113 -16.37 -11.54 40.59
N ASP A 114 -16.64 -12.84 40.58
CA ASP A 114 -15.72 -13.87 40.05
C ASP A 114 -15.73 -13.88 38.52
N LEU A 115 -16.84 -13.42 37.92
CA LEU A 115 -17.03 -13.34 36.47
C LEU A 115 -16.65 -11.97 35.87
N ALA A 116 -16.47 -10.94 36.69
CA ALA A 116 -16.25 -9.56 36.23
C ALA A 116 -15.00 -9.40 35.36
N VAL A 117 -13.85 -9.90 35.85
CA VAL A 117 -12.57 -9.86 35.12
C VAL A 117 -12.59 -10.68 33.83
N PRO A 118 -13.01 -11.97 33.83
CA PRO A 118 -13.03 -12.74 32.59
C PRO A 118 -14.06 -12.21 31.59
N LEU A 119 -15.21 -11.69 32.04
CA LEU A 119 -16.17 -11.02 31.16
C LEU A 119 -15.57 -9.77 30.52
N ALA A 120 -14.92 -8.91 31.30
CA ALA A 120 -14.23 -7.74 30.77
C ALA A 120 -13.14 -8.16 29.77
N ALA A 121 -12.32 -9.16 30.09
CA ALA A 121 -11.30 -9.66 29.17
C ALA A 121 -11.92 -10.16 27.85
N ALA A 122 -13.01 -10.93 27.91
CA ALA A 122 -13.71 -11.43 26.73
C ALA A 122 -14.24 -10.28 25.85
N LEU A 123 -14.92 -9.31 26.45
CA LEU A 123 -15.46 -8.14 25.73
C LEU A 123 -14.35 -7.23 25.20
N GLY A 124 -13.24 -7.09 25.92
CA GLY A 124 -12.06 -6.34 25.48
C GLY A 124 -11.38 -6.97 24.28
N LEU A 125 -11.22 -8.30 24.28
CA LEU A 125 -10.70 -9.06 23.16
C LEU A 125 -11.61 -8.93 21.93
N LEU A 126 -12.93 -8.97 22.11
CA LEU A 126 -13.90 -8.76 21.05
C LEU A 126 -13.83 -7.34 20.48
N LEU A 127 -13.82 -6.32 21.34
CA LEU A 127 -13.74 -4.92 20.92
C LEU A 127 -12.42 -4.67 20.17
N ALA A 128 -11.30 -5.17 20.72
CA ALA A 128 -10.01 -4.99 20.09
C ALA A 128 -9.88 -5.73 18.76
N GLY A 129 -10.33 -6.99 18.73
CA GLY A 129 -10.36 -7.81 17.54
C GLY A 129 -11.26 -7.23 16.45
N ALA A 130 -12.47 -6.79 16.80
CA ALA A 130 -13.38 -6.12 15.88
C ALA A 130 -12.78 -4.83 15.31
N GLY A 131 -12.17 -3.98 16.16
CA GLY A 131 -11.49 -2.78 15.71
C GLY A 131 -10.36 -3.08 14.72
N GLY A 132 -9.54 -4.10 14.99
CA GLY A 132 -8.46 -4.53 14.10
C GLY A 132 -8.96 -5.10 12.77
N LEU A 133 -10.04 -5.90 12.79
CA LEU A 133 -10.66 -6.44 11.58
C LEU A 133 -11.31 -5.33 10.75
N ILE A 134 -12.03 -4.40 11.36
CA ILE A 134 -12.60 -3.22 10.70
C ILE A 134 -11.49 -2.38 10.06
N ALA A 135 -10.41 -2.13 10.80
CA ALA A 135 -9.26 -1.39 10.28
C ALA A 135 -8.67 -2.07 9.05
N ARG A 136 -8.57 -3.41 9.04
CA ARG A 136 -8.06 -4.16 7.89
C ARG A 136 -9.03 -4.19 6.71
N THR A 137 -10.31 -4.44 6.94
CA THR A 137 -11.32 -4.63 5.88
C THR A 137 -11.62 -3.33 5.16
N LEU A 138 -11.68 -2.21 5.89
CA LEU A 138 -11.97 -0.90 5.32
C LEU A 138 -10.72 -0.17 4.80
N PHE A 139 -9.53 -0.71 5.04
CA PHE A 139 -8.29 -0.17 4.48
C PHE A 139 -8.26 -0.29 2.95
N ARG A 140 -8.13 0.86 2.29
CA ARG A 140 -7.98 0.97 0.83
C ARG A 140 -6.50 1.16 0.47
N PRO A 141 -5.82 0.12 -0.07
CA PRO A 141 -4.44 0.27 -0.51
C PRO A 141 -4.37 1.26 -1.68
N LEU A 142 -3.27 2.03 -1.75
CA LEU A 142 -2.96 2.72 -2.99
C LEU A 142 -2.64 1.66 -4.06
N PRO A 143 -3.09 1.86 -5.31
CA PRO A 143 -2.53 1.09 -6.41
C PRO A 143 -1.00 1.29 -6.40
N PRO A 144 -0.22 0.22 -6.63
CA PRO A 144 1.22 0.36 -6.76
C PRO A 144 1.51 1.40 -7.85
N ALA A 145 2.38 2.36 -7.55
CA ALA A 145 2.82 3.31 -8.57
C ALA A 145 3.40 2.51 -9.74
N ARG A 146 2.85 2.70 -10.94
CA ARG A 146 3.37 2.07 -12.17
C ARG A 146 4.80 2.55 -12.35
N ARG A 147 5.79 1.70 -12.07
CA ARG A 147 7.20 2.05 -12.26
C ARG A 147 7.50 2.03 -13.74
N LEU A 148 8.01 3.15 -14.25
CA LEU A 148 8.59 3.21 -15.59
C LEU A 148 9.85 2.34 -15.61
N PRO A 149 10.15 1.69 -16.75
CA PRO A 149 11.36 0.89 -16.88
C PRO A 149 12.60 1.77 -16.72
N GLY A 150 13.57 1.30 -15.92
CA GLY A 150 14.83 1.97 -15.66
C GLY A 150 16.05 1.13 -16.05
N LEU A 151 17.18 1.41 -15.41
CA LEU A 151 18.46 0.72 -15.67
C LEU A 151 18.40 -0.79 -15.40
N GLU A 152 17.52 -1.23 -14.51
CA GLU A 152 17.30 -2.65 -14.19
C GLU A 152 16.97 -3.49 -15.43
N VAL A 153 16.30 -2.88 -16.41
CA VAL A 153 15.93 -3.53 -17.67
C VAL A 153 17.17 -3.96 -18.47
N ARG A 154 18.28 -3.23 -18.34
CA ARG A 154 19.53 -3.53 -19.06
C ARG A 154 20.12 -4.89 -18.70
N PHE A 155 19.99 -5.28 -17.44
CA PHE A 155 20.62 -6.47 -16.88
C PHE A 155 19.64 -7.66 -16.76
N GLY A 156 18.37 -7.45 -17.12
CA GLY A 156 17.36 -8.48 -17.14
C GLY A 156 17.34 -9.28 -18.45
N PRO A 157 16.51 -10.33 -18.53
CA PRO A 157 16.27 -11.05 -19.79
C PRO A 157 15.66 -10.10 -20.83
N THR A 158 16.25 -10.10 -22.02
CA THR A 158 15.80 -9.33 -23.19
C THR A 158 15.28 -10.26 -24.27
N GLN A 159 14.16 -9.90 -24.88
CA GLN A 159 13.66 -10.50 -26.11
C GLN A 159 13.96 -9.57 -27.30
N LEU A 160 14.17 -10.19 -28.46
CA LEU A 160 14.14 -9.50 -29.75
C LEU A 160 12.74 -9.69 -30.29
N PRO A 161 12.00 -8.62 -30.60
CA PRO A 161 10.65 -8.76 -31.12
C PRO A 161 10.71 -9.43 -32.51
N GLU A 162 9.71 -10.26 -32.81
CA GLU A 162 9.59 -10.96 -34.10
C GLU A 162 9.40 -9.98 -35.27
N TRP A 163 8.71 -8.86 -34.98
CA TRP A 163 8.49 -7.74 -35.89
C TRP A 163 9.16 -6.49 -35.32
N PRO A 164 9.69 -5.57 -36.14
CA PRO A 164 10.32 -4.37 -35.63
C PRO A 164 9.26 -3.47 -34.97
N ASP A 165 9.37 -3.25 -33.66
CA ASP A 165 8.55 -2.25 -32.94
C ASP A 165 9.11 -0.83 -33.12
N LEU A 166 10.39 -0.73 -33.48
CA LEU A 166 11.13 0.52 -33.65
C LEU A 166 11.83 0.52 -35.01
N SER A 167 11.89 1.67 -35.66
CA SER A 167 12.73 1.93 -36.82
C SER A 167 13.70 3.08 -36.53
N LEU A 168 14.85 3.08 -37.20
CA LEU A 168 15.91 4.05 -36.97
C LEU A 168 16.31 4.73 -38.29
N ALA A 169 16.36 6.06 -38.31
CA ALA A 169 16.93 6.81 -39.42
C ALA A 169 18.17 7.58 -38.95
N LEU A 170 19.29 7.46 -39.67
CA LEU A 170 20.46 8.29 -39.44
C LEU A 170 20.23 9.67 -40.05
N THR A 171 20.48 10.72 -39.27
CA THR A 171 20.27 12.13 -39.62
C THR A 171 21.54 12.94 -39.33
N GLY A 172 21.63 14.16 -39.85
CA GLY A 172 22.75 15.07 -39.53
C GLY A 172 22.87 15.47 -38.06
N ARG A 173 21.84 15.24 -37.23
CA ARG A 173 21.82 15.55 -35.78
C ARG A 173 21.98 14.31 -34.88
N GLY A 174 22.17 13.13 -35.47
CA GLY A 174 22.24 11.85 -34.75
C GLY A 174 21.31 10.81 -35.35
N ALA A 175 20.69 9.97 -34.52
CA ALA A 175 19.71 8.98 -34.96
C ALA A 175 18.29 9.42 -34.59
N ARG A 176 17.36 9.36 -35.53
CA ARG A 176 15.92 9.48 -35.28
C ARG A 176 15.34 8.08 -35.09
N LEU A 177 14.82 7.80 -33.91
CA LEU A 177 14.10 6.58 -33.57
C LEU A 177 12.61 6.82 -33.77
N THR A 178 11.89 5.92 -34.44
CA THR A 178 10.45 6.00 -34.66
C THR A 178 9.77 4.75 -34.11
N ASN A 179 8.65 4.92 -33.40
CA ASN A 179 7.81 3.81 -33.00
C ASN A 179 6.88 3.42 -34.14
N VAL A 180 7.07 2.21 -34.66
CA VAL A 180 6.28 1.64 -35.76
C VAL A 180 5.29 0.56 -35.28
N SER A 181 5.22 0.32 -33.97
CA SER A 181 4.24 -0.59 -33.37
C SER A 181 2.85 0.06 -33.23
N ASP A 182 1.82 -0.76 -33.04
CA ASP A 182 0.42 -0.32 -32.89
C ASP A 182 0.12 0.38 -31.55
N GLY A 183 1.10 0.46 -30.64
CA GLY A 183 0.91 0.96 -29.27
C GLY A 183 2.05 1.84 -28.77
N PRO A 184 1.89 2.47 -27.60
CA PRO A 184 2.98 3.20 -26.97
C PRO A 184 4.07 2.23 -26.50
N LEU A 185 5.33 2.66 -26.60
CA LEU A 185 6.48 1.94 -26.04
C LEU A 185 7.04 2.72 -24.85
N TRP A 186 7.35 2.01 -23.77
CA TRP A 186 7.96 2.61 -22.58
C TRP A 186 9.47 2.43 -22.65
N LEU A 187 10.18 3.53 -22.89
CA LEU A 187 11.61 3.54 -23.12
C LEU A 187 12.36 3.53 -21.78
N ALA A 188 13.29 2.60 -21.62
CA ALA A 188 14.13 2.49 -20.42
C ALA A 188 15.43 3.30 -20.55
N GLY A 189 16.05 3.23 -21.73
CA GLY A 189 17.33 3.86 -22.03
C GLY A 189 17.97 3.27 -23.28
N TRP A 190 19.10 3.85 -23.67
CA TRP A 190 19.84 3.41 -24.85
C TRP A 190 21.36 3.49 -24.64
N SER A 191 22.09 2.78 -25.49
CA SER A 191 23.55 2.79 -25.54
C SER A 191 24.03 2.75 -27.00
N PRO A 192 25.05 3.53 -27.38
CA PRO A 192 25.81 3.26 -28.59
C PRO A 192 26.38 1.83 -28.58
N SER A 193 26.48 1.21 -29.76
CA SER A 193 27.17 -0.07 -29.89
C SER A 193 28.67 0.11 -29.62
N GLY A 194 29.29 -0.89 -28.98
CA GLY A 194 30.69 -0.84 -28.58
C GLY A 194 31.02 0.08 -27.41
N THR A 195 30.04 0.81 -26.87
CA THR A 195 30.20 1.63 -25.66
C THR A 195 29.32 1.08 -24.54
N ASN A 196 29.83 1.08 -23.30
CA ASN A 196 29.04 0.76 -22.13
C ASN A 196 28.44 2.05 -21.54
N ALA A 197 27.42 2.61 -22.19
CA ALA A 197 26.71 3.79 -21.71
C ALA A 197 25.26 3.44 -21.36
N TRP A 198 24.65 4.24 -20.48
CA TRP A 198 23.21 4.21 -20.26
C TRP A 198 22.68 5.63 -20.37
N LEU A 199 22.12 5.94 -21.54
CA LEU A 199 21.67 7.27 -21.90
C LEU A 199 20.14 7.30 -21.90
N ARG A 200 19.58 8.44 -21.50
CA ARG A 200 18.15 8.69 -21.62
C ARG A 200 17.81 9.00 -23.06
N VAL A 201 16.68 8.45 -23.52
CA VAL A 201 16.09 8.85 -24.79
C VAL A 201 15.50 10.25 -24.63
N ARG A 202 15.55 11.05 -25.69
CA ARG A 202 15.08 12.42 -25.71
C ARG A 202 14.15 12.65 -26.89
N ASP A 203 13.24 13.61 -26.75
CA ASP A 203 12.47 14.11 -27.89
C ASP A 203 13.31 15.04 -28.78
N GLU A 204 12.71 15.58 -29.84
CA GLU A 204 13.38 16.51 -30.75
C GLU A 204 13.77 17.86 -30.08
N GLY A 205 13.09 18.23 -29.00
CA GLY A 205 13.42 19.40 -28.16
C GLY A 205 14.54 19.13 -27.15
N GLY A 206 15.02 17.90 -27.05
CA GLY A 206 16.05 17.49 -26.10
C GLY A 206 15.53 17.16 -24.69
N ALA A 207 14.22 17.19 -24.46
CA ALA A 207 13.63 16.81 -23.19
C ALA A 207 13.65 15.27 -23.01
N PRO A 208 13.90 14.75 -21.79
CA PRO A 208 13.88 13.31 -21.55
C PRO A 208 12.51 12.68 -21.88
N LEU A 209 12.52 11.57 -22.61
CA LEU A 209 11.33 10.86 -23.05
C LEU A 209 11.33 9.43 -22.49
N ASN A 210 10.29 9.09 -21.72
CA ASN A 210 10.11 7.74 -21.16
C ASN A 210 8.99 6.94 -21.85
N VAL A 211 8.17 7.61 -22.67
CA VAL A 211 7.07 7.00 -23.43
C VAL A 211 7.14 7.51 -24.86
N LEU A 212 7.25 6.59 -25.81
CA LEU A 212 7.22 6.88 -27.23
C LEU A 212 5.86 6.43 -27.78
N PRO A 213 4.94 7.35 -28.12
CA PRO A 213 3.64 6.98 -28.68
C PRO A 213 3.80 6.28 -30.03
N SER A 214 2.79 5.54 -30.47
CA SER A 214 2.76 4.96 -31.83
C SER A 214 2.90 6.07 -32.87
N GLY A 215 3.78 5.88 -33.86
CA GLY A 215 4.14 6.89 -34.85
C GLY A 215 5.02 8.04 -34.31
N GLY A 216 5.33 8.05 -33.01
CA GLY A 216 6.15 9.08 -32.38
C GLY A 216 7.64 8.95 -32.71
N HIS A 217 8.36 10.07 -32.57
CA HIS A 217 9.79 10.15 -32.84
C HIS A 217 10.60 10.53 -31.59
N ALA A 218 11.82 10.00 -31.52
CA ALA A 218 12.82 10.35 -30.53
C ALA A 218 14.19 10.57 -31.19
N VAL A 219 15.05 11.33 -30.54
CA VAL A 219 16.40 11.63 -31.02
C VAL A 219 17.43 10.99 -30.10
N LEU A 220 18.35 10.24 -30.71
CA LEU A 220 19.53 9.67 -30.10
C LEU A 220 20.74 10.51 -30.55
N PRO A 221 21.32 11.35 -29.68
CA PRO A 221 22.48 12.17 -30.06
C PRO A 221 23.70 11.27 -30.28
N LEU A 222 24.06 11.08 -31.55
CA LEU A 222 25.27 10.37 -31.97
C LEU A 222 26.38 11.40 -32.28
N ARG A 223 27.64 11.01 -32.05
CA ARG A 223 28.83 11.82 -32.30
C ARG A 223 29.49 11.55 -33.65
N GLY A 224 28.95 10.62 -34.43
CA GLY A 224 29.34 10.34 -35.83
C GLY A 224 30.33 9.19 -36.00
N TRP A 225 30.90 8.65 -34.92
CA TRP A 225 31.81 7.50 -34.95
C TRP A 225 31.16 6.19 -34.48
N GLU A 226 29.95 6.28 -33.91
CA GLU A 226 29.18 5.14 -33.44
C GLU A 226 28.82 4.20 -34.61
N ARG A 227 28.83 2.89 -34.33
CA ARG A 227 28.58 1.81 -35.32
C ARG A 227 27.22 1.13 -35.12
N GLY A 228 26.36 1.72 -34.30
CA GLY A 228 25.13 1.08 -33.89
C GLY A 228 24.52 1.68 -32.63
N VAL A 229 23.29 1.28 -32.34
CA VAL A 229 22.55 1.59 -31.11
C VAL A 229 21.87 0.35 -30.56
N ARG A 230 21.66 0.39 -29.25
CA ARG A 230 20.89 -0.56 -28.47
C ARG A 230 19.86 0.24 -27.68
N VAL A 231 18.58 -0.05 -27.85
CA VAL A 231 17.49 0.63 -27.14
C VAL A 231 16.69 -0.40 -26.37
N TRP A 232 16.56 -0.20 -25.07
CA TRP A 232 15.78 -1.06 -24.19
C TRP A 232 14.43 -0.42 -23.91
N TYR A 233 13.36 -1.21 -24.02
CA TYR A 233 12.00 -0.75 -23.81
C TYR A 233 11.10 -1.90 -23.35
N VAL A 234 9.88 -1.58 -22.94
CA VAL A 234 8.80 -2.55 -22.70
C VAL A 234 7.55 -2.14 -23.48
N ARG A 235 6.77 -3.13 -23.93
CA ARG A 235 5.48 -2.92 -24.61
C ARG A 235 4.31 -2.83 -23.64
N GLU A 236 4.49 -3.21 -22.38
CA GLU A 236 3.49 -3.09 -21.31
C GLU A 236 4.19 -2.81 -19.98
N LEU A 237 3.62 -1.95 -19.14
CA LEU A 237 4.14 -1.68 -17.80
C LEU A 237 3.81 -2.83 -16.84
N GLY A 238 4.82 -3.58 -16.41
CA GLY A 238 4.63 -4.67 -15.46
C GLY A 238 5.78 -5.68 -15.47
N PRO A 239 5.62 -6.80 -14.74
CA PRO A 239 6.56 -7.91 -14.81
C PRO A 239 6.41 -8.61 -16.18
N GLY A 240 7.37 -8.37 -17.06
CA GLY A 240 7.44 -8.96 -18.38
C GLY A 240 8.87 -8.89 -18.94
N PRO A 241 9.19 -9.68 -19.97
CA PRO A 241 10.48 -9.59 -20.63
C PRO A 241 10.64 -8.20 -21.27
N SER A 242 11.82 -7.64 -21.11
CA SER A 242 12.15 -6.41 -21.81
C SER A 242 12.47 -6.66 -23.26
N GLN A 243 12.24 -5.67 -24.11
CA GLN A 243 12.58 -5.72 -25.52
C GLN A 243 13.87 -4.94 -25.77
N LEU A 244 14.69 -5.47 -26.67
CA LEU A 244 15.95 -4.85 -27.08
C LEU A 244 15.95 -4.63 -28.58
N PHE A 245 15.83 -3.37 -28.99
CA PHE A 245 16.06 -2.97 -30.37
C PHE A 245 17.56 -2.81 -30.64
N ARG A 246 18.03 -3.41 -31.74
CA ARG A 246 19.42 -3.38 -32.16
C ARG A 246 19.50 -2.94 -33.60
N ALA A 247 20.21 -1.84 -33.83
CA ALA A 247 20.59 -1.43 -35.18
C ALA A 247 22.10 -1.25 -35.20
N ASP A 248 22.80 -2.02 -36.02
CA ASP A 248 24.23 -1.86 -36.28
C ASP A 248 24.42 -1.38 -37.71
N TRP A 249 25.43 -0.55 -37.92
CA TRP A 249 25.82 -0.06 -39.23
C TRP A 249 27.34 0.09 -39.30
N THR A 250 27.88 -0.08 -40.50
CA THR A 250 29.22 0.38 -40.81
C THR A 250 29.17 1.90 -40.92
N PRO A 251 30.07 2.69 -40.30
CA PRO A 251 30.14 4.13 -40.53
C PRO A 251 30.83 4.42 -41.87
N PRO A 252 30.13 5.02 -42.86
CA PRO A 252 30.82 5.85 -43.85
C PRO A 252 30.19 7.26 -43.93
N GLY A 253 30.97 8.20 -44.50
CA GLY A 253 30.67 9.63 -44.60
C GLY A 253 29.22 9.99 -44.96
N GLY A 254 28.71 10.98 -44.21
CA GLY A 254 27.38 11.59 -44.22
C GLY A 254 26.40 11.24 -45.35
N GLY A 255 25.29 10.60 -44.98
CA GLY A 255 24.08 10.47 -45.78
C GLY A 255 22.92 9.92 -44.94
N GLU A 256 21.68 10.35 -45.24
CA GLU A 256 20.47 9.85 -44.57
C GLU A 256 20.20 8.38 -44.98
N ARG A 257 19.91 7.52 -44.00
CA ARG A 257 19.60 6.09 -44.21
C ARG A 257 18.61 5.59 -43.18
N VAL A 258 17.68 4.73 -43.59
CA VAL A 258 16.72 4.05 -42.69
C VAL A 258 17.18 2.62 -42.44
N LEU A 259 17.20 2.21 -41.18
CA LEU A 259 17.55 0.89 -40.67
C LEU A 259 16.32 0.35 -39.92
N ASN A 260 15.82 -0.80 -40.37
CA ASN A 260 14.70 -1.51 -39.75
C ASN A 260 15.21 -2.75 -39.03
#